data_AF-A0A7C4ENV2-F1
#
_entry.id   AF-A0A7C4ENV2-F1
#
_cell.length_a   1.000
_cell.length_b   1.000
_cell.length_c   1.000
_cell.angle_alpha   90.00
_cell.angle_beta   90.00
_cell.angle_gamma   90.00
#
_symmetry.space_group_name_H-M   'P 1'
#
loop_
_entity.id
_entity.type
_entity.pdbx_description
1 polymer ?
#
loop_
_entity_poly.entity_id
_entity_poly.type
_entity_poly.pdbx_seq_one_letter_code
_entity_poly.pdbx_strand_id
1 'polypeptide(L)'
;MMKSKKANGTTAAAAAIMFFLCMALASRAPAAATAYTDAYRSGFGASAVIGVKTYGADLGMHWTRVPIDVSSGNYTGANADPMLKDIQGVGVVGYGIINPAADMQGGSFITAAQFAQAVGRIVERYDGDGTSDMEGLVYPIKVWELINEYSSSGMSKQYPSEFTRAVYMDMMQQGAAALKSACPDCLLAFDPFYEDDVTALLGQFSASNIDLIAFHAYTPLDFVDDYASDFYIGNIAGYLSRLGLSGKPVWVTEYAFYDHKGANRAAGTFPGSQEDNARWFVQTTGWGFGSGAFEKIIYTEIEPPKDAQTDPALAWMSLVDSSGGKKPIYYAFQKMVSMIDRYESKEALSLGTDIYGYKFKKDSKVVCLVWSRENTGSHQVTLPLPQSSRATVTEAVPDGSGDFSSTVMTFSGGSLALTVAETPVYVEADEAQGGAPAIAASPASVDFGEVQQGHTSTPARIVVSNTGGAGLTIGSVALTGDSSSCFAITGDNCTNSTFGANRSCAVQAVFSPSSRGPHSARISISSNDPETPVLDIALTGTGVATDGDNGTGQDNATKCPVVSLLGEHDAETQALRAYRDGVLAKTASCRLIIQTYYAGADVLLR
;
A
#
# COMPACT_ATOMS: atom_id res chain seq x y z
N MET A 1 -1.48 70.64 -33.57
CA MET A 1 -2.49 70.41 -32.50
C MET A 1 -2.71 68.92 -32.35
N MET A 2 -2.50 68.39 -31.14
CA MET A 2 -3.09 67.19 -30.44
C MET A 2 -3.51 65.94 -31.25
N LYS A 3 -3.38 64.68 -30.81
CA LYS A 3 -2.89 63.96 -29.62
C LYS A 3 -2.86 62.45 -29.99
N SER A 4 -2.08 61.67 -29.23
CA SER A 4 -1.82 60.23 -29.30
C SER A 4 -3.03 59.27 -29.32
N LYS A 5 -2.83 58.04 -29.84
CA LYS A 5 -3.28 56.79 -29.20
C LYS A 5 -2.35 55.60 -29.54
N LYS A 6 -1.78 54.99 -28.49
CA LYS A 6 -0.99 53.75 -28.50
C LYS A 6 -1.89 52.54 -28.80
N ALA A 7 -1.39 51.60 -29.60
CA ALA A 7 -2.01 50.29 -29.80
C ALA A 7 -1.66 49.33 -28.65
N ASN A 8 -2.65 48.54 -28.21
CA ASN A 8 -2.63 47.71 -27.02
C ASN A 8 -1.87 46.39 -27.21
N GLY A 9 -0.93 46.10 -26.30
CA GLY A 9 -0.27 44.80 -26.12
C GLY A 9 -1.07 43.80 -25.28
N THR A 10 -2.40 43.78 -25.38
CA THR A 10 -3.26 42.91 -24.56
C THR A 10 -3.59 41.55 -25.19
N THR A 11 -3.29 41.30 -26.46
CA THR A 11 -3.66 40.04 -27.14
C THR A 11 -2.63 38.91 -26.97
N ALA A 12 -1.34 39.22 -26.84
CA ALA A 12 -0.30 38.19 -26.61
C ALA A 12 -0.27 37.69 -25.16
N ALA A 13 -0.55 38.57 -24.19
CA ALA A 13 -0.67 38.20 -22.78
C ALA A 13 -1.93 37.34 -22.51
N ALA A 14 -3.03 37.59 -23.22
CA ALA A 14 -4.26 36.80 -23.08
C ALA A 14 -4.12 35.37 -23.62
N ALA A 15 -3.36 35.16 -24.69
CA ALA A 15 -3.09 33.83 -25.25
C ALA A 15 -2.16 32.99 -24.37
N ALA A 16 -1.14 33.62 -23.75
CA ALA A 16 -0.26 32.93 -22.80
C ALA A 16 -0.97 32.60 -21.47
N ILE A 17 -1.88 33.46 -21.01
CA ILE A 17 -2.71 33.21 -19.82
C ILE A 17 -3.74 32.11 -20.11
N MET A 18 -4.32 32.02 -21.31
CA MET A 18 -5.20 30.89 -21.69
C MET A 18 -4.44 29.56 -21.80
N PHE A 19 -3.19 29.55 -22.28
CA PHE A 19 -2.38 28.33 -22.36
C PHE A 19 -1.94 27.85 -20.98
N PHE A 20 -1.58 28.77 -20.07
CA PHE A 20 -1.32 28.45 -18.66
C PHE A 20 -2.60 28.09 -17.88
N LEU A 21 -3.76 28.67 -18.21
CA LEU A 21 -5.04 28.23 -17.64
C LEU A 21 -5.46 26.86 -18.17
N CYS A 22 -5.20 26.50 -19.42
CA CYS A 22 -5.47 25.14 -19.93
C CYS A 22 -4.54 24.08 -19.30
N MET A 23 -3.29 24.42 -18.96
CA MET A 23 -2.42 23.53 -18.18
C MET A 23 -2.75 23.51 -16.68
N ALA A 24 -3.33 24.58 -16.13
CA ALA A 24 -3.80 24.62 -14.73
C ALA A 24 -5.24 24.09 -14.54
N LEU A 25 -5.99 23.90 -15.64
CA LEU A 25 -7.34 23.32 -15.69
C LEU A 25 -7.38 21.96 -16.39
N ALA A 26 -6.23 21.40 -16.77
CA ALA A 26 -6.08 19.95 -16.74
C ALA A 26 -6.23 19.57 -15.26
N SER A 27 -7.48 19.30 -14.88
CA SER A 27 -7.86 18.79 -13.58
C SER A 27 -6.81 17.76 -13.18
N ARG A 28 -6.00 18.10 -12.17
CA ARG A 28 -5.39 17.04 -11.37
C ARG A 28 -6.59 16.23 -10.92
N ALA A 29 -6.81 15.07 -11.55
CA ALA A 29 -7.59 14.02 -10.94
C ALA A 29 -7.14 13.98 -9.48
N PRO A 30 -8.06 13.98 -8.50
CA PRO A 30 -7.66 13.89 -7.11
C PRO A 30 -6.68 12.73 -7.03
N ALA A 31 -5.44 13.01 -6.61
CA ALA A 31 -4.45 11.96 -6.48
C ALA A 31 -5.12 10.90 -5.61
N ALA A 32 -5.27 9.70 -6.17
CA ALA A 32 -5.89 8.61 -5.46
C ALA A 32 -5.25 8.55 -4.07
N ALA A 33 -6.08 8.54 -3.01
CA ALA A 33 -5.56 8.53 -1.64
C ALA A 33 -4.66 7.30 -1.37
N THR A 34 -4.69 6.31 -2.27
CA THR A 34 -3.91 5.08 -2.26
C THR A 34 -3.52 4.75 -3.72
N ALA A 35 -2.32 4.21 -3.97
CA ALA A 35 -1.98 3.76 -5.33
C ALA A 35 -2.85 2.55 -5.72
N TYR A 36 -3.19 2.39 -7.01
CA TYR A 36 -3.99 1.25 -7.48
C TYR A 36 -3.39 -0.10 -7.05
N THR A 37 -2.06 -0.25 -7.13
CA THR A 37 -1.35 -1.45 -6.70
C THR A 37 -1.55 -1.75 -5.22
N ASP A 38 -1.61 -0.72 -4.38
CA ASP A 38 -1.81 -0.88 -2.94
C ASP A 38 -3.25 -1.24 -2.61
N ALA A 39 -4.22 -0.59 -3.28
CA ALA A 39 -5.63 -0.93 -3.14
C ALA A 39 -5.90 -2.36 -3.64
N TYR A 40 -5.30 -2.76 -4.76
CA TYR A 40 -5.44 -4.09 -5.34
C TYR A 40 -4.94 -5.18 -4.40
N ARG A 41 -3.86 -4.94 -3.65
CA ARG A 41 -3.30 -5.89 -2.66
C ARG A 41 -4.22 -6.12 -1.46
N SER A 42 -5.18 -5.25 -1.18
CA SER A 42 -6.12 -5.46 -0.08
C SER A 42 -7.00 -6.69 -0.31
N GLY A 43 -7.21 -7.46 0.74
CA GLY A 43 -8.14 -8.59 0.76
C GLY A 43 -9.58 -8.20 1.06
N PHE A 44 -9.84 -6.94 1.44
CA PHE A 44 -11.10 -6.54 2.05
C PHE A 44 -11.93 -5.61 1.16
N GLY A 45 -13.17 -6.01 0.95
CA GLY A 45 -14.22 -5.23 0.33
C GLY A 45 -15.55 -5.33 1.06
N ALA A 46 -16.47 -4.43 0.73
CA ALA A 46 -17.84 -4.50 1.19
C ALA A 46 -18.84 -3.82 0.23
N SER A 47 -20.07 -4.30 0.30
CA SER A 47 -21.29 -3.86 -0.40
C SER A 47 -21.20 -3.89 -1.94
N ALA A 48 -22.37 -3.72 -2.56
CA ALA A 48 -22.53 -3.29 -3.93
C ALA A 48 -22.72 -1.77 -3.96
N VAL A 49 -21.65 -1.02 -3.73
CA VAL A 49 -21.56 0.46 -3.60
C VAL A 49 -22.36 1.14 -2.47
N ILE A 50 -23.39 0.49 -1.92
CA ILE A 50 -24.25 1.06 -0.87
C ILE A 50 -23.42 1.33 0.39
N GLY A 51 -23.49 2.56 0.91
CA GLY A 51 -22.72 3.00 2.07
C GLY A 51 -21.22 3.20 1.85
N VAL A 52 -20.66 2.84 0.69
CA VAL A 52 -19.19 2.89 0.45
C VAL A 52 -18.64 4.30 0.54
N LYS A 53 -19.32 5.29 -0.05
CA LYS A 53 -18.91 6.70 0.03
C LYS A 53 -18.85 7.22 1.48
N THR A 54 -19.74 6.71 2.33
CA THR A 54 -19.87 7.16 3.72
C THR A 54 -18.89 6.44 4.64
N TYR A 55 -18.77 5.12 4.51
CA TYR A 55 -18.08 4.27 5.48
C TYR A 55 -16.83 3.59 4.93
N GLY A 56 -16.64 3.54 3.61
CA GLY A 56 -15.57 2.75 2.98
C GLY A 56 -14.17 3.11 3.48
N ALA A 57 -13.88 4.42 3.59
CA ALA A 57 -12.60 4.90 4.13
C ALA A 57 -12.41 4.55 5.61
N ASP A 58 -13.48 4.63 6.42
CA ASP A 58 -13.43 4.29 7.85
C ASP A 58 -13.22 2.79 8.05
N LEU A 59 -13.87 1.95 7.24
CA LEU A 59 -13.70 0.50 7.24
C LEU A 59 -12.31 0.04 6.79
N GLY A 60 -11.53 0.90 6.12
CA GLY A 60 -10.23 0.56 5.54
C GLY A 60 -10.34 -0.45 4.38
N MET A 61 -11.52 -0.60 3.79
CA MET A 61 -11.76 -1.48 2.65
C MET A 61 -11.29 -0.83 1.35
N HIS A 62 -10.98 -1.66 0.36
CA HIS A 62 -10.51 -1.20 -0.95
C HIS A 62 -11.22 -1.85 -2.14
N TRP A 63 -12.19 -2.75 -1.92
CA TRP A 63 -12.97 -3.39 -2.98
C TRP A 63 -14.47 -3.24 -2.78
N THR A 64 -15.23 -3.03 -3.84
CA THR A 64 -16.70 -3.08 -3.80
C THR A 64 -17.24 -3.60 -5.11
N ARG A 65 -18.43 -4.21 -5.09
CA ARG A 65 -19.09 -4.64 -6.32
C ARG A 65 -19.72 -3.43 -7.00
N VAL A 66 -19.64 -3.41 -8.33
CA VAL A 66 -20.25 -2.39 -9.18
C VAL A 66 -21.19 -3.10 -10.16
N PRO A 67 -22.46 -3.33 -9.76
CA PRO A 67 -23.44 -3.94 -10.65
C PRO A 67 -23.85 -2.97 -11.76
N ILE A 68 -23.88 -3.47 -12.99
CA ILE A 68 -24.24 -2.74 -14.20
C ILE A 68 -25.28 -3.57 -14.97
N ASP A 69 -26.53 -3.13 -14.87
CA ASP A 69 -27.64 -3.74 -15.59
C ASP A 69 -27.71 -3.20 -17.03
N VAL A 70 -27.66 -4.12 -18.01
CA VAL A 70 -27.74 -3.81 -19.44
C VAL A 70 -29.06 -4.27 -20.03
N SER A 71 -29.71 -3.41 -20.78
CA SER A 71 -31.01 -3.66 -21.43
C SER A 71 -31.03 -3.08 -22.84
N SER A 72 -32.10 -3.33 -23.60
CA SER A 72 -32.22 -2.92 -25.00
C SER A 72 -32.12 -1.40 -25.23
N GLY A 73 -32.36 -0.60 -24.19
CA GLY A 73 -32.22 0.87 -24.22
C GLY A 73 -30.96 1.41 -23.51
N ASN A 74 -30.18 0.56 -22.84
CA ASN A 74 -29.01 0.99 -22.05
C ASN A 74 -27.82 0.03 -22.23
N TYR A 75 -26.91 0.40 -23.13
CA TYR A 75 -25.72 -0.39 -23.50
C TYR A 75 -24.39 0.26 -23.13
N THR A 76 -24.41 1.44 -22.50
CA THR A 76 -23.20 2.27 -22.37
C THR A 76 -22.45 2.06 -21.07
N GLY A 77 -23.11 1.52 -20.05
CA GLY A 77 -22.60 1.47 -18.68
C GLY A 77 -22.48 2.84 -17.99
N ALA A 78 -22.75 3.95 -18.68
CA ALA A 78 -22.55 5.30 -18.16
C ALA A 78 -23.37 5.61 -16.89
N ASN A 79 -24.37 4.79 -16.57
CA ASN A 79 -25.08 4.82 -15.29
C ASN A 79 -24.17 4.48 -14.10
N ALA A 80 -23.06 3.77 -14.30
CA ALA A 80 -22.07 3.46 -13.27
C ALA A 80 -21.07 4.59 -13.01
N ASP A 81 -20.93 5.58 -13.91
CA ASP A 81 -19.97 6.68 -13.75
C ASP A 81 -20.10 7.43 -12.40
N PRO A 82 -21.31 7.81 -11.92
CA PRO A 82 -21.43 8.50 -10.64
C PRO A 82 -21.04 7.59 -9.47
N MET A 83 -21.39 6.29 -9.54
CA MET A 83 -21.03 5.29 -8.54
C MET A 83 -19.50 5.13 -8.46
N LEU A 84 -18.83 5.01 -9.62
CA LEU A 84 -17.37 4.94 -9.68
C LEU A 84 -16.69 6.20 -9.15
N LYS A 85 -17.20 7.39 -9.48
CA LYS A 85 -16.69 8.65 -8.90
C LYS A 85 -16.76 8.64 -7.37
N ASP A 86 -17.89 8.19 -6.82
CA ASP A 86 -18.12 8.16 -5.38
C ASP A 86 -17.18 7.18 -4.66
N ILE A 87 -17.01 5.96 -5.16
CA ILE A 87 -16.15 4.95 -4.52
C ILE A 87 -14.65 5.26 -4.69
N GLN A 88 -14.24 5.77 -5.86
CA GLN A 88 -12.83 6.11 -6.11
C GLN A 88 -12.41 7.33 -5.27
N GLY A 89 -13.35 8.24 -4.98
CA GLY A 89 -13.12 9.38 -4.08
C GLY A 89 -12.72 8.97 -2.66
N VAL A 90 -13.01 7.74 -2.25
CA VAL A 90 -12.65 7.17 -0.94
C VAL A 90 -11.61 6.05 -1.03
N GLY A 91 -10.93 5.91 -2.18
CA GLY A 91 -9.83 4.95 -2.33
C GLY A 91 -10.26 3.50 -2.58
N VAL A 92 -11.50 3.27 -3.05
CA VAL A 92 -12.07 1.94 -3.32
C VAL A 92 -12.09 1.63 -4.81
N VAL A 93 -11.68 0.41 -5.16
CA VAL A 93 -11.64 -0.16 -6.52
C VAL A 93 -12.94 -0.95 -6.78
N GLY A 94 -13.45 -0.85 -8.01
CA GLY A 94 -14.60 -1.60 -8.46
C GLY A 94 -14.26 -3.02 -8.91
N TYR A 95 -15.04 -3.99 -8.44
CA TYR A 95 -15.26 -5.31 -9.04
C TYR A 95 -16.52 -5.20 -9.91
N GLY A 96 -16.36 -5.22 -11.23
CA GLY A 96 -17.46 -4.97 -12.16
C GLY A 96 -18.35 -6.19 -12.36
N ILE A 97 -19.66 -6.00 -12.42
CA ILE A 97 -20.63 -7.08 -12.66
C ILE A 97 -21.58 -6.62 -13.75
N ILE A 98 -21.62 -7.32 -14.87
CA ILE A 98 -22.50 -6.95 -15.99
C ILE A 98 -23.65 -7.94 -16.08
N ASN A 99 -24.87 -7.47 -15.80
CA ASN A 99 -26.08 -8.29 -15.76
C ASN A 99 -27.02 -7.97 -16.93
N PRO A 100 -27.57 -8.98 -17.63
CA PRO A 100 -28.59 -8.78 -18.65
C PRO A 100 -29.95 -8.53 -17.99
N ALA A 101 -30.39 -7.28 -17.91
CA ALA A 101 -31.70 -6.94 -17.34
C ALA A 101 -32.81 -7.02 -18.40
N ALA A 102 -33.98 -7.54 -18.00
CA ALA A 102 -35.20 -7.42 -18.78
C ALA A 102 -35.70 -5.98 -18.76
N ASP A 103 -36.20 -5.47 -19.88
CA ASP A 103 -36.88 -4.19 -19.91
C ASP A 103 -38.21 -4.33 -19.14
N MET A 104 -38.24 -3.80 -17.92
CA MET A 104 -39.42 -3.84 -17.04
C MET A 104 -40.66 -3.16 -17.64
N GLN A 105 -40.52 -2.46 -18.77
CA GLN A 105 -41.59 -1.75 -19.48
C GLN A 105 -42.12 -2.52 -20.71
N GLY A 106 -41.91 -3.84 -20.78
CA GLY A 106 -42.49 -4.69 -21.83
C GLY A 106 -41.65 -4.80 -23.11
N GLY A 107 -40.35 -4.47 -23.04
CA GLY A 107 -39.39 -4.70 -24.12
C GLY A 107 -38.87 -6.15 -24.15
N SER A 108 -38.29 -6.55 -25.29
CA SER A 108 -37.66 -7.86 -25.46
C SER A 108 -36.36 -7.96 -24.67
N PHE A 109 -36.13 -9.10 -24.02
CA PHE A 109 -34.83 -9.46 -23.41
C PHE A 109 -33.70 -9.37 -24.43
N ILE A 110 -32.50 -8.93 -24.00
CA ILE A 110 -31.37 -8.75 -24.92
C ILE A 110 -30.82 -10.08 -25.42
N THR A 111 -30.30 -10.10 -26.65
CA THR A 111 -29.62 -11.26 -27.24
C THR A 111 -28.17 -11.36 -26.76
N ALA A 112 -27.53 -12.52 -26.95
CA ALA A 112 -26.11 -12.71 -26.62
C ALA A 112 -25.18 -11.74 -27.38
N ALA A 113 -25.48 -11.47 -28.65
CA ALA A 113 -24.71 -10.50 -29.44
C ALA A 113 -24.85 -9.07 -28.90
N GLN A 114 -26.05 -8.68 -28.46
CA GLN A 114 -26.28 -7.38 -27.82
C GLN A 114 -25.59 -7.30 -26.46
N PHE A 115 -25.62 -8.38 -25.68
CA PHE A 115 -24.89 -8.46 -24.41
C PHE A 115 -23.38 -8.32 -24.63
N ALA A 116 -22.80 -9.06 -25.58
CA ALA A 116 -21.38 -8.96 -25.92
C ALA A 116 -20.98 -7.55 -26.39
N GLN A 117 -21.83 -6.89 -27.18
CA GLN A 117 -21.61 -5.49 -27.57
C GLN A 117 -21.61 -4.55 -26.35
N ALA A 118 -22.51 -4.78 -25.39
CA ALA A 118 -22.55 -4.02 -24.14
C ALA A 118 -21.28 -4.24 -23.33
N VAL A 119 -20.87 -5.50 -23.14
CA VAL A 119 -19.64 -5.87 -22.42
C VAL A 119 -18.43 -5.15 -23.00
N GLY A 120 -18.21 -5.23 -24.31
CA GLY A 120 -17.07 -4.56 -24.94
C GLY A 120 -17.03 -3.05 -24.70
N ARG A 121 -18.19 -2.38 -24.77
CA ARG A 121 -18.28 -0.93 -24.53
C ARG A 121 -18.08 -0.54 -23.07
N ILE A 122 -18.62 -1.34 -22.15
CA ILE A 122 -18.53 -1.10 -20.71
C ILE A 122 -17.09 -1.33 -20.25
N VAL A 123 -16.44 -2.39 -20.72
CA VAL A 123 -15.05 -2.70 -20.40
C VAL A 123 -14.12 -1.62 -20.92
N GLU A 124 -14.22 -1.25 -22.21
CA GLU A 124 -13.46 -0.14 -22.81
C GLU A 124 -13.62 1.17 -22.01
N ARG A 125 -14.83 1.46 -21.50
CA ARG A 125 -15.08 2.68 -20.74
C ARG A 125 -14.31 2.73 -19.41
N TYR A 126 -13.96 1.59 -18.83
CA TYR A 126 -13.45 1.48 -17.46
C TYR A 126 -12.11 0.75 -17.35
N ASP A 127 -11.45 0.42 -18.44
CA ASP A 127 -10.19 -0.32 -18.42
C ASP A 127 -8.96 0.59 -18.19
N GLY A 128 -9.08 1.90 -18.39
CA GLY A 128 -8.03 2.87 -18.11
C GLY A 128 -6.85 2.80 -19.07
N ASP A 129 -7.04 2.34 -20.30
CA ASP A 129 -5.97 2.28 -21.30
C ASP A 129 -5.68 3.63 -22.01
N GLY A 130 -6.51 4.64 -21.75
CA GLY A 130 -6.45 5.98 -22.34
C GLY A 130 -7.39 6.19 -23.53
N THR A 131 -8.11 5.15 -23.97
CA THR A 131 -9.04 5.17 -25.11
C THR A 131 -10.47 5.11 -24.60
N SER A 132 -11.30 6.08 -25.02
CA SER A 132 -12.75 6.12 -24.67
C SER A 132 -13.10 5.99 -23.18
N ASP A 133 -12.13 6.17 -22.29
CA ASP A 133 -12.28 6.06 -20.85
C ASP A 133 -13.33 7.01 -20.29
N MET A 134 -13.92 6.59 -19.19
CA MET A 134 -14.70 7.46 -18.31
C MET A 134 -13.87 8.68 -17.91
N GLU A 135 -14.44 9.87 -18.09
CA GLU A 135 -13.79 11.11 -17.65
C GLU A 135 -13.54 11.11 -16.14
N GLY A 136 -12.27 11.25 -15.76
CA GLY A 136 -11.84 11.25 -14.36
C GLY A 136 -11.77 9.86 -13.74
N LEU A 137 -11.67 8.79 -14.54
CA LEU A 137 -11.35 7.45 -14.06
C LEU A 137 -10.01 7.47 -13.32
N VAL A 138 -9.99 6.93 -12.10
CA VAL A 138 -8.80 6.91 -11.22
C VAL A 138 -8.28 5.49 -11.05
N TYR A 139 -9.19 4.54 -10.86
CA TYR A 139 -8.92 3.12 -10.74
C TYR A 139 -9.67 2.37 -11.84
N PRO A 140 -8.94 1.73 -12.78
CA PRO A 140 -9.60 0.91 -13.77
C PRO A 140 -10.25 -0.32 -13.13
N ILE A 141 -11.38 -0.76 -13.69
CA ILE A 141 -11.97 -2.06 -13.37
C ILE A 141 -11.24 -3.12 -14.18
N LYS A 142 -10.42 -3.91 -13.51
CA LYS A 142 -9.65 -5.00 -14.11
C LYS A 142 -10.22 -6.38 -13.84
N VAL A 143 -11.29 -6.47 -13.06
CA VAL A 143 -11.95 -7.73 -12.72
C VAL A 143 -13.43 -7.60 -13.01
N TRP A 144 -13.94 -8.53 -13.81
CA TRP A 144 -15.30 -8.52 -14.33
C TRP A 144 -15.98 -9.85 -14.12
N GLU A 145 -17.15 -9.82 -13.51
CA GLU A 145 -18.14 -10.89 -13.53
C GLU A 145 -19.13 -10.64 -14.64
N LEU A 146 -19.47 -11.69 -15.37
CA LEU A 146 -20.56 -11.66 -16.33
C LEU A 146 -21.70 -12.49 -15.73
N ILE A 147 -22.84 -11.82 -15.47
CA ILE A 147 -24.07 -12.43 -14.97
C ILE A 147 -23.93 -13.00 -13.56
N ASN A 148 -24.50 -12.28 -12.59
CA ASN A 148 -24.57 -12.71 -11.19
C ASN A 148 -25.57 -13.86 -10.98
N GLU A 149 -25.18 -14.86 -10.20
CA GLU A 149 -26.04 -15.91 -9.62
C GLU A 149 -27.00 -16.59 -10.62
N TYR A 150 -26.48 -17.04 -11.76
CA TYR A 150 -27.28 -17.83 -12.68
C TYR A 150 -27.74 -19.14 -12.01
N SER A 151 -29.03 -19.48 -12.15
CA SER A 151 -29.58 -20.75 -11.67
C SER A 151 -30.69 -21.28 -12.57
N SER A 152 -30.60 -22.55 -12.96
CA SER A 152 -31.60 -23.24 -13.78
C SER A 152 -32.90 -23.58 -13.03
N SER A 153 -32.86 -23.58 -11.68
CA SER A 153 -34.01 -23.84 -10.81
C SER A 153 -34.79 -22.58 -10.42
N GLY A 154 -34.39 -21.41 -10.93
CA GLY A 154 -35.17 -20.18 -10.84
C GLY A 154 -35.07 -19.42 -9.51
N MET A 155 -33.97 -19.57 -8.76
CA MET A 155 -33.75 -18.73 -7.57
C MET A 155 -33.53 -17.25 -7.90
N SER A 156 -33.15 -16.92 -9.13
CA SER A 156 -33.37 -15.59 -9.70
C SER A 156 -34.75 -15.54 -10.38
N LYS A 157 -35.80 -15.19 -9.62
CA LYS A 157 -37.11 -14.81 -10.18
C LYS A 157 -37.05 -13.51 -11.03
N GLN A 158 -35.85 -12.97 -11.27
CA GLN A 158 -35.62 -11.72 -12.00
C GLN A 158 -35.47 -11.94 -13.50
N TYR A 159 -35.08 -13.14 -13.95
CA TYR A 159 -34.90 -13.40 -15.38
C TYR A 159 -36.17 -13.97 -16.03
N PRO A 160 -36.50 -13.52 -17.26
CA PRO A 160 -37.65 -14.02 -17.99
C PRO A 160 -37.42 -15.49 -18.41
N SER A 161 -38.50 -16.22 -18.71
CA SER A 161 -38.47 -17.65 -19.08
C SER A 161 -37.56 -17.97 -20.29
N GLU A 162 -37.31 -16.97 -21.11
CA GLU A 162 -36.46 -16.97 -22.30
C GLU A 162 -34.96 -17.05 -21.96
N PHE A 163 -34.57 -16.71 -20.72
CA PHE A 163 -33.20 -16.82 -20.24
C PHE A 163 -32.85 -18.26 -19.86
N THR A 164 -32.84 -19.12 -20.88
CA THR A 164 -32.48 -20.52 -20.73
C THR A 164 -30.98 -20.68 -20.50
N ARG A 165 -30.58 -21.87 -20.04
CA ARG A 165 -29.17 -22.25 -19.92
C ARG A 165 -28.37 -22.05 -21.20
N ALA A 166 -28.93 -22.40 -22.36
CA ALA A 166 -28.27 -22.22 -23.64
C ALA A 166 -28.01 -20.73 -23.94
N VAL A 167 -28.96 -19.86 -23.57
CA VAL A 167 -28.83 -18.40 -23.72
C VAL A 167 -27.76 -17.85 -22.77
N TYR A 168 -27.76 -18.29 -21.50
CA TYR A 168 -26.70 -17.94 -20.55
C TYR A 168 -25.32 -18.31 -21.10
N MET A 169 -25.16 -19.51 -21.65
CA MET A 169 -23.87 -19.97 -22.18
C MET A 169 -23.42 -19.20 -23.42
N ASP A 170 -24.34 -18.88 -24.32
CA ASP A 170 -24.05 -18.05 -25.49
C ASP A 170 -23.64 -16.63 -25.06
N MET A 171 -24.31 -16.06 -24.05
CA MET A 171 -23.94 -14.78 -23.45
C MET A 171 -22.56 -14.82 -22.78
N MET A 172 -22.26 -15.84 -21.99
CA MET A 172 -20.95 -16.00 -21.35
C MET A 172 -19.85 -16.13 -22.40
N GLN A 173 -20.05 -16.94 -23.45
CA GLN A 173 -19.04 -17.16 -24.48
C GLN A 173 -18.77 -15.90 -25.30
N GLN A 174 -19.81 -15.22 -25.79
CA GLN A 174 -19.64 -14.01 -26.58
C GLN A 174 -19.18 -12.82 -25.71
N GLY A 175 -19.71 -12.71 -24.49
CA GLY A 175 -19.33 -11.68 -23.52
C GLY A 175 -17.86 -11.81 -23.09
N ALA A 176 -17.39 -13.01 -22.77
CA ALA A 176 -15.98 -13.24 -22.44
C ALA A 176 -15.04 -12.87 -23.59
N ALA A 177 -15.42 -13.23 -24.82
CA ALA A 177 -14.65 -12.84 -26.00
C ALA A 177 -14.60 -11.32 -26.19
N ALA A 178 -15.74 -10.63 -25.98
CA ALA A 178 -15.80 -9.18 -26.06
C ALA A 178 -14.98 -8.49 -24.95
N LEU A 179 -15.04 -8.98 -23.72
CA LEU A 179 -14.24 -8.51 -22.59
C LEU A 179 -12.75 -8.57 -22.93
N LYS A 180 -12.26 -9.74 -23.36
CA LYS A 180 -10.84 -9.94 -23.68
C LYS A 180 -10.40 -9.15 -24.91
N SER A 181 -11.31 -8.89 -25.85
CA SER A 181 -11.02 -8.04 -27.00
C SER A 181 -10.90 -6.56 -26.63
N ALA A 182 -11.68 -6.08 -25.66
CA ALA A 182 -11.61 -4.70 -25.18
C ALA A 182 -10.41 -4.52 -24.24
N CYS A 183 -10.28 -5.38 -23.24
CA CYS A 183 -9.20 -5.34 -22.25
C CYS A 183 -8.52 -6.71 -22.14
N PRO A 184 -7.43 -6.95 -22.88
CA PRO A 184 -6.70 -8.22 -22.84
C PRO A 184 -6.18 -8.61 -21.45
N ASP A 185 -5.84 -7.61 -20.62
CA ASP A 185 -5.31 -7.78 -19.28
C ASP A 185 -6.40 -7.88 -18.19
N CYS A 186 -7.68 -7.71 -18.54
CA CYS A 186 -8.78 -7.80 -17.58
C CYS A 186 -9.11 -9.27 -17.28
N LEU A 187 -9.43 -9.56 -16.02
CA LEU A 187 -9.75 -10.89 -15.52
C LEU A 187 -11.26 -11.16 -15.62
N LEU A 188 -11.62 -12.33 -16.12
CA LEU A 188 -12.98 -12.85 -16.08
C LEU A 188 -13.17 -13.70 -14.81
N ALA A 189 -14.07 -13.22 -13.96
CA ALA A 189 -14.59 -13.94 -12.81
C ALA A 189 -15.76 -14.83 -13.21
N PHE A 190 -15.73 -16.08 -12.77
CA PHE A 190 -16.80 -17.05 -12.98
C PHE A 190 -17.49 -17.36 -11.66
N ASP A 191 -18.79 -17.15 -11.63
CA ASP A 191 -19.67 -17.50 -10.53
C ASP A 191 -20.26 -18.92 -10.75
N PRO A 192 -19.90 -19.93 -9.92
CA PRO A 192 -20.44 -21.27 -10.01
C PRO A 192 -21.71 -21.49 -9.16
N PHE A 193 -22.47 -20.43 -8.82
CA PHE A 193 -23.60 -20.49 -7.88
C PHE A 193 -24.71 -21.52 -8.23
N TYR A 194 -25.24 -22.16 -7.18
CA TYR A 194 -26.29 -23.20 -7.10
C TYR A 194 -26.21 -24.39 -8.05
N GLU A 195 -25.80 -25.52 -7.47
CA GLU A 195 -25.31 -26.61 -8.28
C GLU A 195 -26.04 -27.95 -8.20
N ASP A 196 -26.75 -28.20 -9.31
CA ASP A 196 -26.84 -29.50 -9.97
C ASP A 196 -26.18 -29.48 -11.40
N ASP A 197 -25.62 -28.36 -11.95
CA ASP A 197 -25.42 -28.16 -13.42
C ASP A 197 -24.08 -27.51 -13.96
N VAL A 198 -23.15 -27.11 -13.09
CA VAL A 198 -21.75 -26.61 -13.03
C VAL A 198 -20.81 -27.28 -13.97
N THR A 199 -20.72 -28.58 -13.72
CA THR A 199 -19.94 -29.53 -14.49
C THR A 199 -20.38 -29.47 -15.95
N ALA A 200 -21.68 -29.29 -16.20
CA ALA A 200 -22.22 -29.25 -17.53
C ALA A 200 -22.16 -27.84 -18.16
N LEU A 201 -22.01 -26.77 -17.36
CA LEU A 201 -21.64 -25.43 -17.83
C LEU A 201 -20.15 -25.40 -18.23
N LEU A 202 -19.25 -25.88 -17.37
CA LEU A 202 -17.80 -25.94 -17.62
C LEU A 202 -17.40 -26.83 -18.80
N GLY A 203 -18.21 -27.85 -19.11
CA GLY A 203 -18.01 -28.67 -20.31
C GLY A 203 -18.20 -27.90 -21.63
N GLN A 204 -18.91 -26.77 -21.60
CA GLN A 204 -19.19 -25.93 -22.78
C GLN A 204 -18.42 -24.61 -22.75
N PHE A 205 -18.21 -24.04 -21.56
CA PHE A 205 -17.39 -22.85 -21.33
C PHE A 205 -16.05 -23.30 -20.71
N SER A 206 -15.08 -23.60 -21.57
CA SER A 206 -13.77 -24.15 -21.19
C SER A 206 -13.16 -23.43 -19.98
N ALA A 207 -12.71 -24.18 -18.98
CA ALA A 207 -12.05 -23.66 -17.78
C ALA A 207 -10.79 -22.79 -18.08
N SER A 208 -10.25 -22.87 -19.30
CA SER A 208 -9.17 -21.99 -19.76
C SER A 208 -9.59 -20.53 -19.93
N ASN A 209 -10.89 -20.25 -20.07
CA ASN A 209 -11.42 -18.90 -20.24
C ASN A 209 -11.70 -18.20 -18.91
N ILE A 210 -11.61 -18.92 -17.79
CA ILE A 210 -11.90 -18.42 -16.44
C ILE A 210 -10.59 -18.02 -15.79
N ASP A 211 -10.48 -16.78 -15.33
CA ASP A 211 -9.28 -16.30 -14.63
C ASP A 211 -9.39 -16.48 -13.11
N LEU A 212 -10.58 -16.26 -12.54
CA LEU A 212 -10.84 -16.41 -11.11
C LEU A 212 -12.26 -16.90 -10.81
N ILE A 213 -12.47 -17.38 -9.59
CA ILE A 213 -13.78 -17.82 -9.08
C ILE A 213 -14.40 -16.73 -8.24
N ALA A 214 -15.64 -16.36 -8.56
CA ALA A 214 -16.52 -15.53 -7.74
C ALA A 214 -17.38 -16.48 -6.89
N PHE A 215 -17.19 -16.49 -5.58
CA PHE A 215 -17.90 -17.42 -4.69
C PHE A 215 -18.80 -16.67 -3.71
N HIS A 216 -20.01 -17.17 -3.49
CA HIS A 216 -20.95 -16.58 -2.54
C HIS A 216 -21.06 -17.43 -1.28
N ALA A 217 -20.89 -16.83 -0.12
CA ALA A 217 -20.88 -17.53 1.16
C ALA A 217 -21.73 -16.81 2.21
N TYR A 218 -22.81 -17.50 2.59
CA TYR A 218 -23.78 -17.02 3.57
C TYR A 218 -23.85 -17.90 4.84
N THR A 219 -22.97 -18.89 4.94
CA THR A 219 -22.89 -19.85 6.06
C THR A 219 -21.51 -19.78 6.74
N PRO A 220 -21.46 -19.69 8.08
CA PRO A 220 -20.19 -19.68 8.81
C PRO A 220 -19.38 -20.98 8.68
N LEU A 221 -18.06 -20.90 8.92
CA LEU A 221 -17.09 -22.00 8.79
C LEU A 221 -17.36 -23.26 9.62
N ASP A 222 -17.99 -23.17 10.79
CA ASP A 222 -18.26 -24.33 11.66
C ASP A 222 -19.75 -24.74 11.64
N PHE A 223 -20.55 -24.17 10.75
CA PHE A 223 -21.99 -24.42 10.64
C PHE A 223 -22.29 -25.61 9.70
N VAL A 224 -21.96 -26.83 10.16
CA VAL A 224 -21.97 -28.07 9.33
C VAL A 224 -23.33 -28.80 9.32
N ASP A 225 -24.22 -28.55 10.28
CA ASP A 225 -25.30 -29.51 10.59
C ASP A 225 -26.63 -29.39 9.81
N ASP A 226 -26.82 -28.43 8.90
CA ASP A 226 -28.11 -28.28 8.17
C ASP A 226 -28.01 -28.20 6.63
N TYR A 227 -26.80 -28.14 6.07
CA TYR A 227 -26.60 -28.09 4.63
C TYR A 227 -25.57 -29.15 4.21
N ALA A 228 -26.07 -30.33 3.84
CA ALA A 228 -25.29 -31.31 3.08
C ALA A 228 -25.00 -30.84 1.64
N SER A 229 -24.81 -29.53 1.45
CA SER A 229 -24.45 -28.95 0.16
C SER A 229 -22.94 -28.94 0.02
N ASP A 230 -22.48 -29.43 -1.12
CA ASP A 230 -21.10 -29.29 -1.59
C ASP A 230 -20.66 -27.81 -1.69
N PHE A 231 -21.63 -26.90 -1.75
CA PHE A 231 -21.47 -25.45 -1.82
C PHE A 231 -21.38 -24.83 -0.40
N TYR A 232 -20.42 -25.33 0.37
CA TYR A 232 -20.09 -24.84 1.71
C TYR A 232 -18.69 -24.23 1.71
N ILE A 233 -18.52 -23.07 2.35
CA ILE A 233 -17.24 -22.35 2.28
C ILE A 233 -16.09 -23.21 2.83
N GLY A 234 -16.31 -23.98 3.90
CA GLY A 234 -15.30 -24.90 4.45
C GLY A 234 -14.90 -26.05 3.52
N ASN A 235 -15.73 -26.37 2.51
CA ASN A 235 -15.50 -27.43 1.52
C ASN A 235 -15.09 -26.90 0.14
N ILE A 236 -14.84 -25.60 0.00
CA ILE A 236 -14.62 -24.94 -1.30
C ILE A 236 -13.50 -25.58 -2.12
N ALA A 237 -12.38 -25.98 -1.48
CA ALA A 237 -11.27 -26.63 -2.18
C ALA A 237 -11.69 -27.98 -2.81
N GLY A 238 -12.48 -28.77 -2.08
CA GLY A 238 -13.01 -30.04 -2.58
C GLY A 238 -14.00 -29.83 -3.72
N TYR A 239 -14.87 -28.82 -3.58
CA TYR A 239 -15.84 -28.42 -4.60
C TYR A 239 -15.16 -27.98 -5.90
N LEU A 240 -14.20 -27.04 -5.84
CA LEU A 240 -13.45 -26.60 -7.00
C LEU A 240 -12.62 -27.72 -7.64
N SER A 241 -12.09 -28.64 -6.83
CA SER A 241 -11.39 -29.81 -7.36
C SER A 241 -12.28 -30.72 -8.18
N ARG A 242 -13.55 -30.92 -7.79
CA ARG A 242 -14.49 -31.72 -8.60
C ARG A 242 -14.87 -31.02 -9.90
N LEU A 243 -14.90 -29.70 -9.89
CA LEU A 243 -15.17 -28.88 -11.08
C LEU A 243 -13.95 -28.73 -12.01
N GLY A 244 -12.76 -29.24 -11.63
CA GLY A 244 -11.54 -29.03 -12.42
C GLY A 244 -11.01 -27.60 -12.38
N LEU A 245 -11.38 -26.84 -11.34
CA LEU A 245 -11.03 -25.44 -11.12
C LEU A 245 -9.98 -25.26 -10.01
N SER A 246 -9.33 -26.35 -9.59
CA SER A 246 -8.23 -26.31 -8.62
C SER A 246 -7.15 -25.31 -9.04
N GLY A 247 -6.71 -24.48 -8.09
CA GLY A 247 -5.63 -23.51 -8.29
C GLY A 247 -6.05 -22.20 -8.95
N LYS A 248 -7.34 -22.02 -9.30
CA LYS A 248 -7.86 -20.70 -9.65
C LYS A 248 -7.93 -19.82 -8.39
N PRO A 249 -7.55 -18.53 -8.47
CA PRO A 249 -7.83 -17.57 -7.41
C PRO A 249 -9.32 -17.55 -7.07
N VAL A 250 -9.63 -17.44 -5.79
CA VAL A 250 -11.01 -17.37 -5.29
C VAL A 250 -11.24 -16.04 -4.62
N TRP A 251 -12.26 -15.32 -5.08
CA TRP A 251 -12.78 -14.13 -4.44
C TRP A 251 -14.18 -14.45 -3.92
N VAL A 252 -14.43 -14.21 -2.64
CA VAL A 252 -15.76 -14.36 -2.07
C VAL A 252 -16.52 -13.07 -2.30
N THR A 253 -17.27 -13.01 -3.39
CA THR A 253 -17.86 -11.77 -3.94
C THR A 253 -19.18 -11.39 -3.28
N GLU A 254 -19.83 -12.33 -2.59
CA GLU A 254 -20.90 -12.06 -1.65
C GLU A 254 -20.63 -12.81 -0.36
N TYR A 255 -20.56 -12.10 0.76
CA TYR A 255 -20.10 -12.66 2.02
C TYR A 255 -20.85 -12.06 3.20
N ALA A 256 -21.70 -12.82 3.87
CA ALA A 256 -22.46 -12.28 4.99
C ALA A 256 -23.00 -13.36 5.92
N PHE A 257 -23.34 -12.96 7.15
CA PHE A 257 -23.99 -13.82 8.12
C PHE A 257 -25.17 -13.10 8.74
N TYR A 258 -26.12 -13.83 9.31
CA TYR A 258 -27.30 -13.24 9.95
C TYR A 258 -27.10 -13.10 11.46
N ASP A 259 -27.63 -12.05 12.07
CA ASP A 259 -27.50 -11.74 13.51
C ASP A 259 -28.84 -11.81 14.30
N HIS A 260 -29.86 -12.47 13.73
CA HIS A 260 -31.19 -12.60 14.33
C HIS A 260 -31.56 -14.04 14.64
N LYS A 261 -31.37 -14.43 15.90
CA LYS A 261 -31.74 -15.73 16.43
C LYS A 261 -33.22 -16.09 16.18
N GLY A 262 -33.47 -17.23 15.55
CA GLY A 262 -34.81 -17.82 15.41
C GLY A 262 -35.66 -17.24 14.28
N ALA A 263 -35.11 -16.34 13.45
CA ALA A 263 -35.82 -15.79 12.31
C ALA A 263 -35.57 -16.62 11.04
N ASN A 264 -36.64 -17.00 10.35
CA ASN A 264 -36.61 -17.98 9.26
C ASN A 264 -36.58 -17.29 7.88
N ARG A 265 -35.66 -17.69 6.99
CA ARG A 265 -35.73 -17.32 5.56
C ARG A 265 -36.46 -18.37 4.70
N ALA A 266 -36.56 -19.64 5.13
CA ALA A 266 -37.49 -20.62 4.55
C ALA A 266 -37.80 -21.82 5.49
N ALA A 267 -36.83 -22.49 6.11
CA ALA A 267 -37.04 -23.41 7.24
C ALA A 267 -35.71 -23.67 7.98
N GLY A 268 -35.35 -22.88 8.99
CA GLY A 268 -34.19 -23.16 9.84
C GLY A 268 -33.74 -21.95 10.65
N THR A 269 -33.78 -22.07 11.98
CA THR A 269 -33.44 -21.02 12.93
C THR A 269 -31.94 -20.71 12.89
N PHE A 270 -31.52 -19.60 12.29
CA PHE A 270 -30.18 -19.07 12.54
C PHE A 270 -30.05 -18.77 14.04
N PRO A 271 -28.99 -19.18 14.76
CA PRO A 271 -28.94 -19.08 16.22
C PRO A 271 -28.32 -17.78 16.74
N GLY A 272 -27.79 -16.92 15.87
CA GLY A 272 -26.78 -15.93 16.23
C GLY A 272 -27.29 -14.59 16.77
N SER A 273 -26.57 -14.01 17.73
CA SER A 273 -26.61 -12.59 18.09
C SER A 273 -25.70 -11.73 17.20
N GLN A 274 -25.62 -10.42 17.45
CA GLN A 274 -24.67 -9.54 16.77
C GLN A 274 -23.20 -9.89 17.09
N GLU A 275 -22.95 -10.38 18.30
CA GLU A 275 -21.64 -10.87 18.72
C GLU A 275 -21.29 -12.19 18.03
N ASP A 276 -22.26 -13.10 17.87
CA ASP A 276 -22.06 -14.33 17.08
C ASP A 276 -21.73 -13.99 15.62
N ASN A 277 -22.43 -13.02 15.04
CA ASN A 277 -22.18 -12.52 13.69
C ASN A 277 -20.75 -11.99 13.51
N ALA A 278 -20.28 -11.15 14.44
CA ALA A 278 -18.90 -10.67 14.48
C ALA A 278 -17.89 -11.80 14.66
N ARG A 279 -18.19 -12.78 15.53
CA ARG A 279 -17.34 -13.96 15.75
C ARG A 279 -17.19 -14.78 14.47
N TRP A 280 -18.30 -15.13 13.83
CA TRP A 280 -18.31 -15.91 12.58
C TRP A 280 -17.59 -15.20 11.45
N PHE A 281 -17.71 -13.87 11.37
CA PHE A 281 -16.92 -13.06 10.45
C PHE A 281 -15.43 -13.23 10.69
N VAL A 282 -14.95 -13.08 11.93
CA VAL A 282 -13.51 -13.22 12.21
C VAL A 282 -13.03 -14.65 11.96
N GLN A 283 -13.77 -15.66 12.42
CA GLN A 283 -13.38 -17.08 12.26
C GLN A 283 -13.31 -17.48 10.78
N THR A 284 -14.38 -17.20 10.03
CA THR A 284 -14.49 -17.62 8.63
C THR A 284 -13.51 -16.85 7.74
N THR A 285 -13.35 -15.55 7.96
CA THR A 285 -12.40 -14.71 7.21
C THR A 285 -10.96 -15.06 7.57
N GLY A 286 -10.70 -15.32 8.84
CA GLY A 286 -9.37 -15.67 9.37
C GLY A 286 -8.91 -17.02 8.83
N TRP A 287 -9.81 -18.01 8.81
CA TRP A 287 -9.57 -19.30 8.19
C TRP A 287 -9.32 -19.15 6.69
N GLY A 288 -10.14 -18.39 5.98
CA GLY A 288 -10.02 -18.28 4.54
C GLY A 288 -8.71 -17.64 4.09
N PHE A 289 -8.33 -16.51 4.69
CA PHE A 289 -7.04 -15.90 4.39
C PHE A 289 -5.88 -16.75 4.89
N GLY A 290 -5.95 -17.27 6.12
CA GLY A 290 -4.88 -18.02 6.75
C GLY A 290 -4.58 -19.37 6.09
N SER A 291 -5.62 -20.10 5.66
CA SER A 291 -5.49 -21.35 4.90
C SER A 291 -5.19 -21.11 3.42
N GLY A 292 -5.54 -19.93 2.89
CA GLY A 292 -5.47 -19.62 1.47
C GLY A 292 -6.64 -20.15 0.66
N ALA A 293 -7.79 -20.44 1.29
CA ALA A 293 -9.01 -20.83 0.60
C ALA A 293 -9.56 -19.73 -0.32
N PHE A 294 -9.32 -18.46 0.02
CA PHE A 294 -9.65 -17.31 -0.83
C PHE A 294 -8.66 -16.15 -0.62
N GLU A 295 -8.63 -15.25 -1.61
CA GLU A 295 -7.73 -14.09 -1.64
C GLU A 295 -8.42 -12.79 -1.24
N LYS A 296 -9.74 -12.71 -1.47
CA LYS A 296 -10.54 -11.52 -1.19
C LYS A 296 -11.93 -11.87 -0.69
N ILE A 297 -12.50 -10.96 0.08
CA ILE A 297 -13.92 -10.96 0.44
C ILE A 297 -14.56 -9.63 0.02
N ILE A 298 -15.83 -9.66 -0.36
CA ILE A 298 -16.70 -8.50 -0.45
C ILE A 298 -17.94 -8.75 0.41
N TYR A 299 -18.01 -8.09 1.56
CA TYR A 299 -19.06 -8.31 2.55
C TYR A 299 -20.42 -7.71 2.12
N THR A 300 -21.51 -8.47 2.15
CA THR A 300 -22.86 -8.04 1.71
C THR A 300 -23.72 -7.72 2.95
N GLU A 301 -23.91 -6.50 3.42
CA GLU A 301 -23.61 -5.15 2.92
C GLU A 301 -23.13 -4.22 4.05
N ILE A 302 -22.74 -2.98 3.72
CA ILE A 302 -22.43 -1.96 4.74
C ILE A 302 -23.72 -1.46 5.38
N GLU A 303 -24.63 -0.88 4.59
CA GLU A 303 -25.94 -0.39 5.05
C GLU A 303 -27.05 -1.36 4.60
N PRO A 304 -28.21 -1.39 5.29
CA PRO A 304 -29.37 -2.10 4.77
C PRO A 304 -29.83 -1.45 3.45
N PRO A 305 -30.16 -2.23 2.42
CA PRO A 305 -30.77 -1.72 1.20
C PRO A 305 -32.05 -0.93 1.51
N LYS A 306 -32.34 0.14 0.75
CA LYS A 306 -33.53 1.00 1.00
C LYS A 306 -34.86 0.26 0.83
N ASP A 307 -34.85 -0.83 0.06
CA ASP A 307 -35.94 -1.78 -0.18
C ASP A 307 -35.98 -2.93 0.82
N ALA A 308 -35.08 -2.99 1.82
CA ALA A 308 -35.14 -3.93 2.94
C ALA A 308 -36.44 -3.86 3.75
N GLN A 309 -37.31 -2.86 3.47
CA GLN A 309 -38.68 -2.78 3.98
C GLN A 309 -39.52 -4.05 3.74
N THR A 310 -39.20 -4.87 2.71
CA THR A 310 -39.90 -6.15 2.45
C THR A 310 -39.13 -7.40 2.84
N ASP A 311 -37.82 -7.34 3.09
CA ASP A 311 -37.03 -8.45 3.61
C ASP A 311 -36.12 -7.97 4.77
N PRO A 312 -36.55 -8.16 6.04
CA PRO A 312 -35.76 -7.74 7.19
C PRO A 312 -34.42 -8.47 7.29
N ALA A 313 -34.25 -9.62 6.62
CA ALA A 313 -33.01 -10.39 6.66
C ALA A 313 -31.81 -9.65 6.06
N LEU A 314 -32.05 -8.73 5.11
CA LEU A 314 -30.99 -7.89 4.52
C LEU A 314 -30.43 -6.87 5.52
N ALA A 315 -31.22 -6.44 6.51
CA ALA A 315 -30.73 -5.58 7.58
C ALA A 315 -29.97 -6.35 8.68
N TRP A 316 -30.20 -7.66 8.79
CA TRP A 316 -29.55 -8.50 9.79
C TRP A 316 -28.10 -8.80 9.43
N MET A 317 -27.79 -8.79 8.13
CA MET A 317 -26.43 -8.97 7.64
C MET A 317 -25.61 -7.68 7.63
N SER A 318 -26.22 -6.50 7.60
CA SER A 318 -25.47 -5.26 7.37
C SER A 318 -24.48 -4.91 8.50
N LEU A 319 -23.41 -4.18 8.15
CA LEU A 319 -22.43 -3.69 9.14
C LEU A 319 -22.99 -2.56 10.01
N VAL A 320 -23.88 -1.74 9.47
CA VAL A 320 -24.61 -0.69 10.21
C VAL A 320 -26.11 -0.97 10.22
N ASP A 321 -26.81 -0.53 11.25
CA ASP A 321 -28.26 -0.60 11.33
C ASP A 321 -28.95 0.49 10.48
N SER A 322 -30.29 0.43 10.40
CA SER A 322 -31.10 1.37 9.61
C SER A 322 -31.08 2.82 10.11
N SER A 323 -30.56 3.07 11.32
CA SER A 323 -30.33 4.41 11.87
C SER A 323 -28.90 4.93 11.64
N GLY A 324 -28.04 4.11 11.04
CA GLY A 324 -26.60 4.37 10.87
C GLY A 324 -25.76 3.99 12.09
N GLY A 325 -26.33 3.29 13.07
CA GLY A 325 -25.60 2.75 14.21
C GLY A 325 -24.66 1.62 13.80
N LYS A 326 -23.40 1.69 14.21
CA LYS A 326 -22.40 0.66 13.91
C LYS A 326 -22.62 -0.57 14.80
N LYS A 327 -22.73 -1.75 14.18
CA LYS A 327 -22.89 -3.03 14.90
C LYS A 327 -21.52 -3.61 15.30
N PRO A 328 -21.44 -4.57 16.24
CA PRO A 328 -20.18 -5.25 16.62
C PRO A 328 -19.35 -5.74 15.42
N ILE A 329 -19.98 -6.26 14.37
CA ILE A 329 -19.27 -6.71 13.16
C ILE A 329 -18.57 -5.56 12.42
N TYR A 330 -19.08 -4.33 12.47
CA TYR A 330 -18.41 -3.16 11.87
C TYR A 330 -17.02 -2.98 12.46
N TYR A 331 -16.93 -3.00 13.79
CA TYR A 331 -15.67 -2.84 14.51
C TYR A 331 -14.77 -4.07 14.34
N ALA A 332 -15.34 -5.28 14.31
CA ALA A 332 -14.59 -6.51 14.03
C ALA A 332 -13.97 -6.49 12.62
N PHE A 333 -14.69 -5.98 11.61
CA PHE A 333 -14.19 -5.74 10.26
C PHE A 333 -13.00 -4.79 10.27
N GLN A 334 -13.15 -3.59 10.87
CA GLN A 334 -12.06 -2.62 11.00
C GLN A 334 -10.83 -3.21 11.70
N LYS A 335 -11.07 -3.93 12.79
CA LYS A 335 -10.01 -4.57 13.56
C LYS A 335 -9.26 -5.59 12.73
N MET A 336 -9.97 -6.43 11.98
CA MET A 336 -9.37 -7.44 11.12
C MET A 336 -8.55 -6.81 9.99
N VAL A 337 -9.07 -5.76 9.33
CA VAL A 337 -8.31 -4.99 8.33
C VAL A 337 -7.00 -4.48 8.93
N SER A 338 -7.05 -3.87 10.13
CA SER A 338 -5.86 -3.33 10.79
C SER A 338 -4.82 -4.41 11.15
N MET A 339 -5.29 -5.61 11.49
CA MET A 339 -4.48 -6.71 11.99
C MET A 339 -3.84 -7.53 10.87
N ILE A 340 -4.58 -7.81 9.79
CA ILE A 340 -4.14 -8.80 8.80
C ILE A 340 -4.26 -8.35 7.34
N ASP A 341 -4.89 -7.21 7.01
CA ASP A 341 -4.93 -6.80 5.60
C ASP A 341 -3.52 -6.53 5.05
N ARG A 342 -3.31 -6.85 3.77
CA ARG A 342 -2.04 -6.66 3.06
C ARG A 342 -0.84 -7.29 3.76
N TYR A 343 -1.05 -8.41 4.46
CA TYR A 343 0.03 -9.21 5.03
C TYR A 343 1.10 -9.55 3.97
N GLU A 344 2.35 -9.61 4.41
CA GLU A 344 3.52 -9.96 3.60
C GLU A 344 3.69 -11.48 3.47
N SER A 345 3.33 -12.20 4.53
CA SER A 345 3.36 -13.67 4.55
C SER A 345 2.35 -14.23 5.55
N LYS A 346 2.00 -15.50 5.36
CA LYS A 346 1.09 -16.24 6.23
C LYS A 346 1.59 -17.67 6.46
N GLU A 347 1.20 -18.24 7.59
CA GLU A 347 1.54 -19.60 8.01
C GLU A 347 0.37 -20.20 8.81
N ALA A 348 -0.10 -21.39 8.43
CA ALA A 348 -1.05 -22.14 9.24
C ALA A 348 -0.30 -22.85 10.39
N LEU A 349 -0.81 -22.72 11.62
CA LEU A 349 -0.19 -23.24 12.83
C LEU A 349 -0.78 -24.61 13.20
N SER A 350 0.09 -25.55 13.54
CA SER A 350 -0.32 -26.86 14.07
C SER A 350 -0.43 -26.81 15.60
N LEU A 351 -1.61 -26.43 16.13
CA LEU A 351 -1.82 -26.17 17.56
C LEU A 351 -2.60 -27.25 18.31
N GLY A 352 -3.07 -28.29 17.62
CA GLY A 352 -3.87 -29.37 18.19
C GLY A 352 -5.10 -29.67 17.36
N THR A 353 -5.86 -30.69 17.76
CA THR A 353 -7.19 -30.96 17.19
C THR A 353 -8.14 -29.85 17.60
N ASP A 354 -9.06 -29.49 16.71
CA ASP A 354 -10.09 -28.46 16.95
C ASP A 354 -9.55 -27.04 17.18
N ILE A 355 -8.25 -26.79 16.99
CA ILE A 355 -7.68 -25.44 17.10
C ILE A 355 -7.37 -24.90 15.72
N TYR A 356 -7.92 -23.74 15.42
CA TYR A 356 -7.56 -22.95 14.26
C TYR A 356 -6.53 -21.91 14.69
N GLY A 357 -5.39 -21.88 13.99
CA GLY A 357 -4.32 -20.93 14.27
C GLY A 357 -3.62 -20.51 12.99
N TYR A 358 -3.49 -19.21 12.79
CA TYR A 358 -2.82 -18.64 11.63
C TYR A 358 -1.92 -17.50 12.06
N LYS A 359 -0.72 -17.46 11.50
CA LYS A 359 0.27 -16.43 11.74
C LYS A 359 0.43 -15.59 10.49
N PHE A 360 0.35 -14.28 10.64
CA PHE A 360 0.52 -13.29 9.59
C PHE A 360 1.73 -12.41 9.92
N LYS A 361 2.52 -12.09 8.90
CA LYS A 361 3.51 -11.01 8.98
C LYS A 361 2.90 -9.78 8.32
N LYS A 362 2.81 -8.68 9.05
CA LYS A 362 2.30 -7.41 8.55
C LYS A 362 3.15 -6.30 9.13
N ASP A 363 3.75 -5.51 8.26
CA ASP A 363 4.70 -4.47 8.64
C ASP A 363 5.84 -5.06 9.51
N SER A 364 6.23 -4.40 10.60
CA SER A 364 7.20 -4.92 11.57
C SER A 364 6.58 -5.79 12.67
N LYS A 365 5.44 -6.43 12.42
CA LYS A 365 4.69 -7.19 13.42
C LYS A 365 4.36 -8.61 12.95
N VAL A 366 4.31 -9.50 13.92
CA VAL A 366 3.71 -10.83 13.80
C VAL A 366 2.35 -10.80 14.49
N VAL A 367 1.32 -11.20 13.77
CA VAL A 367 -0.06 -11.32 14.28
C VAL A 367 -0.49 -12.78 14.17
N CYS A 368 -0.71 -13.43 15.30
CA CYS A 368 -1.35 -14.74 15.35
C CYS A 368 -2.86 -14.56 15.60
N LEU A 369 -3.70 -15.13 14.74
CA LEU A 369 -5.14 -15.24 14.96
C LEU A 369 -5.45 -16.69 15.34
N VAL A 370 -6.02 -16.91 16.52
CA VAL A 370 -6.25 -18.27 17.08
C VAL A 370 -7.59 -18.39 17.78
N TRP A 371 -8.26 -19.53 17.60
CA TRP A 371 -9.50 -19.90 18.30
C TRP A 371 -9.67 -21.42 18.37
N SER A 372 -10.54 -21.86 19.26
CA SER A 372 -11.06 -23.23 19.32
C SER A 372 -12.29 -23.36 18.45
N ARG A 373 -12.49 -24.52 17.82
CA ARG A 373 -13.70 -24.87 17.10
C ARG A 373 -14.93 -24.73 17.99
N GLU A 374 -16.05 -24.29 17.43
CA GLU A 374 -17.29 -24.14 18.20
C GLU A 374 -17.69 -25.45 18.93
N ASN A 375 -18.20 -25.30 20.15
CA ASN A 375 -18.67 -26.34 21.07
C ASN A 375 -17.60 -27.34 21.55
N THR A 376 -16.31 -27.01 21.48
CA THR A 376 -15.21 -27.88 21.97
C THR A 376 -14.61 -27.45 23.32
N GLY A 377 -14.98 -26.26 23.81
CA GLY A 377 -14.51 -25.72 25.08
C GLY A 377 -13.20 -24.93 24.95
N SER A 378 -12.43 -24.87 26.05
CA SER A 378 -11.17 -24.12 26.11
C SER A 378 -9.95 -25.05 26.09
N HIS A 379 -8.89 -24.62 25.39
CA HIS A 379 -7.69 -25.39 25.14
C HIS A 379 -6.43 -24.59 25.47
N GLN A 380 -5.41 -25.27 26.01
CA GLN A 380 -4.08 -24.68 26.17
C GLN A 380 -3.32 -24.79 24.85
N VAL A 381 -2.77 -23.67 24.38
CA VAL A 381 -1.95 -23.62 23.16
C VAL A 381 -0.62 -22.92 23.45
N THR A 382 0.40 -23.24 22.66
CA THR A 382 1.68 -22.53 22.67
C THR A 382 1.90 -21.93 21.30
N LEU A 383 1.87 -20.61 21.21
CA LEU A 383 2.01 -19.87 19.96
C LEU A 383 3.49 -19.58 19.68
N PRO A 384 4.01 -19.93 18.49
CA PRO A 384 5.35 -19.50 18.08
C PRO A 384 5.32 -17.99 17.79
N LEU A 385 6.15 -17.23 18.51
CA LEU A 385 6.27 -15.78 18.36
C LEU A 385 7.75 -15.40 18.21
N PRO A 386 8.06 -14.20 17.68
CA PRO A 386 9.43 -13.67 17.73
C PRO A 386 9.99 -13.69 19.15
N GLN A 387 11.32 -13.62 19.30
CA GLN A 387 11.97 -13.40 20.60
C GLN A 387 11.66 -11.98 21.11
N SER A 388 10.42 -11.79 21.57
CA SER A 388 9.93 -10.58 22.22
C SER A 388 9.65 -10.89 23.68
N SER A 389 9.75 -9.86 24.54
CA SER A 389 9.34 -9.96 25.94
C SER A 389 7.87 -9.63 26.15
N ARG A 390 7.16 -9.11 25.13
CA ARG A 390 5.78 -8.62 25.23
C ARG A 390 4.97 -8.97 23.98
N ALA A 391 3.72 -9.37 24.19
CA ALA A 391 2.69 -9.47 23.17
C ALA A 391 1.39 -8.84 23.69
N THR A 392 0.62 -8.25 22.79
CA THR A 392 -0.74 -7.79 23.09
C THR A 392 -1.71 -8.85 22.62
N VAL A 393 -2.49 -9.40 23.55
CA VAL A 393 -3.59 -10.32 23.27
C VAL A 393 -4.88 -9.51 23.28
N THR A 394 -5.57 -9.47 22.15
CA THR A 394 -6.83 -8.75 21.97
C THR A 394 -7.91 -9.74 21.57
N GLU A 395 -9.04 -9.76 22.30
CA GLU A 395 -10.22 -10.47 21.85
C GLU A 395 -10.70 -9.90 20.51
N ALA A 396 -11.12 -10.76 19.59
CA ALA A 396 -11.45 -10.33 18.23
C ALA A 396 -12.92 -9.92 18.05
N VAL A 397 -13.74 -10.10 19.09
CA VAL A 397 -15.14 -9.66 19.13
C VAL A 397 -15.23 -8.51 20.13
N PRO A 398 -15.75 -7.33 19.72
CA PRO A 398 -15.88 -6.20 20.62
C PRO A 398 -17.09 -6.37 21.55
N ASP A 399 -17.18 -5.53 22.58
CA ASP A 399 -18.41 -5.36 23.33
C ASP A 399 -19.46 -4.54 22.53
N GLY A 400 -20.65 -4.35 23.11
CA GLY A 400 -21.74 -3.62 22.47
C GLY A 400 -21.47 -2.14 22.17
N SER A 401 -20.36 -1.56 22.67
CA SER A 401 -19.92 -0.20 22.36
C SER A 401 -18.88 -0.14 21.24
N GLY A 402 -18.33 -1.30 20.82
CA GLY A 402 -17.25 -1.39 19.84
C GLY A 402 -15.85 -1.49 20.46
N ASP A 403 -15.74 -1.54 21.79
CA ASP A 403 -14.48 -1.62 22.50
C ASP A 403 -13.96 -3.07 22.58
N PHE A 404 -12.64 -3.24 22.47
CA PHE A 404 -11.99 -4.54 22.49
C PHE A 404 -11.22 -4.78 23.78
N SER A 405 -11.49 -5.91 24.45
CA SER A 405 -10.69 -6.38 25.58
C SER A 405 -9.27 -6.71 25.12
N SER A 406 -8.27 -6.15 25.79
CA SER A 406 -6.85 -6.38 25.47
C SER A 406 -6.01 -6.53 26.73
N THR A 407 -5.09 -7.49 26.72
CA THR A 407 -4.14 -7.74 27.79
C THR A 407 -2.72 -7.82 27.23
N VAL A 408 -1.77 -7.16 27.88
CA VAL A 408 -0.35 -7.31 27.53
C VAL A 408 0.24 -8.46 28.33
N MET A 409 0.75 -9.47 27.64
CA MET A 409 1.41 -10.64 28.22
C MET A 409 2.92 -10.55 28.01
N THR A 410 3.68 -11.05 28.99
CA THR A 410 5.13 -11.17 28.90
C THR A 410 5.56 -12.61 28.75
N PHE A 411 6.56 -12.88 27.91
CA PHE A 411 7.08 -14.22 27.68
C PHE A 411 8.59 -14.20 27.43
N SER A 412 9.21 -15.37 27.45
CA SER A 412 10.63 -15.56 27.14
C SER A 412 10.79 -16.82 26.30
N GLY A 413 11.66 -16.78 25.28
CA GLY A 413 12.01 -17.99 24.51
C GLY A 413 11.22 -18.21 23.22
N GLY A 414 10.64 -17.16 22.61
CA GLY A 414 10.03 -17.25 21.27
C GLY A 414 8.71 -18.02 21.23
N SER A 415 8.02 -18.14 22.37
CA SER A 415 6.71 -18.78 22.44
C SER A 415 5.87 -18.20 23.58
N LEU A 416 4.56 -18.09 23.36
CA LEU A 416 3.59 -17.65 24.35
C LEU A 416 2.55 -18.74 24.60
N ALA A 417 2.39 -19.15 25.86
CA ALA A 417 1.32 -20.05 26.28
C ALA A 417 0.03 -19.26 26.54
N LEU A 418 -1.09 -19.75 26.05
CA LEU A 418 -2.39 -19.09 26.11
C LEU A 418 -3.52 -20.14 26.26
N THR A 419 -4.58 -19.78 26.96
CA THR A 419 -5.87 -20.49 26.90
C THR A 419 -6.74 -19.88 25.81
N VAL A 420 -7.15 -20.67 24.83
CA VAL A 420 -8.05 -20.22 23.75
C VAL A 420 -9.39 -20.93 23.84
N ALA A 421 -10.45 -20.26 23.41
CA ALA A 421 -11.81 -20.78 23.33
C ALA A 421 -12.41 -20.38 21.96
N GLU A 422 -13.72 -20.47 21.81
CA GLU A 422 -14.44 -20.21 20.56
C GLU A 422 -14.28 -18.76 20.06
N THR A 423 -14.27 -17.79 20.98
CA THR A 423 -13.99 -16.39 20.64
C THR A 423 -12.54 -16.25 20.19
N PRO A 424 -12.28 -15.80 18.94
CA PRO A 424 -10.93 -15.64 18.46
C PRO A 424 -10.18 -14.54 19.18
N VAL A 425 -8.87 -14.68 19.22
CA VAL A 425 -7.97 -13.66 19.73
C VAL A 425 -6.88 -13.34 18.71
N TYR A 426 -6.55 -12.06 18.62
CA TYR A 426 -5.33 -11.59 17.97
C TYR A 426 -4.21 -11.55 19.00
N VAL A 427 -3.07 -12.15 18.69
CA VAL A 427 -1.83 -12.05 19.46
C VAL A 427 -0.81 -11.31 18.61
N GLU A 428 -0.64 -10.03 18.90
CA GLU A 428 0.28 -9.15 18.21
C GLU A 428 1.59 -9.04 18.99
N ALA A 429 2.69 -9.39 18.35
CA ALA A 429 4.03 -9.15 18.85
C ALA A 429 4.81 -8.37 17.80
N ASP A 430 5.58 -7.37 18.24
CA ASP A 430 6.58 -6.78 17.37
C ASP A 430 7.54 -7.89 16.92
N GLU A 431 7.94 -7.87 15.65
CA GLU A 431 9.09 -8.66 15.26
C GLU A 431 10.26 -8.25 16.16
N ALA A 432 10.95 -9.24 16.72
CA ALA A 432 12.24 -8.96 17.30
C ALA A 432 13.05 -8.25 16.21
N GLN A 433 13.49 -7.03 16.45
CA GLN A 433 14.62 -6.44 15.73
C GLN A 433 15.87 -7.23 16.15
N GLY A 434 15.88 -8.53 15.82
CA GLY A 434 16.77 -9.55 16.33
C GLY A 434 18.00 -9.65 15.46
N GLY A 435 18.77 -8.56 15.40
CA GLY A 435 20.14 -8.55 14.92
C GLY A 435 21.05 -7.99 16.00
N ALA A 436 22.31 -8.43 16.03
CA ALA A 436 23.34 -7.75 16.81
C ALA A 436 23.39 -6.23 16.44
N PRO A 437 23.88 -5.35 17.32
CA PRO A 437 24.12 -3.97 16.92
C PRO A 437 25.18 -3.96 15.80
N ALA A 438 25.01 -3.08 14.81
CA ALA A 438 25.94 -2.96 13.69
C ALA A 438 26.29 -1.48 13.48
N ILE A 439 27.56 -1.12 13.61
CA ILE A 439 28.05 0.26 13.51
C ILE A 439 28.45 0.60 12.06
N ALA A 440 28.03 1.76 11.58
CA ALA A 440 28.47 2.31 10.30
C ALA A 440 28.74 3.82 10.42
N ALA A 441 29.57 4.37 9.53
CA ALA A 441 29.85 5.81 9.45
C ALA A 441 29.73 6.35 8.02
N SER A 442 29.18 7.55 7.88
CA SER A 442 29.07 8.27 6.62
C SER A 442 29.54 9.72 6.77
N PRO A 443 30.58 10.16 6.03
CA PRO A 443 31.41 9.34 5.15
C PRO A 443 32.30 8.35 5.93
N ALA A 444 32.74 7.26 5.29
CA ALA A 444 33.62 6.25 5.91
C ALA A 444 35.10 6.69 5.98
N SER A 445 35.45 7.78 5.31
CA SER A 445 36.75 8.47 5.40
C SER A 445 36.58 9.95 5.08
N VAL A 446 37.53 10.78 5.51
CA VAL A 446 37.54 12.22 5.26
C VAL A 446 38.90 12.63 4.71
N ASP A 447 38.88 13.34 3.58
CA ASP A 447 40.03 14.08 3.05
C ASP A 447 39.74 15.58 3.20
N PHE A 448 40.59 16.27 3.96
CA PHE A 448 40.50 17.71 4.17
C PHE A 448 41.17 18.52 3.05
N GLY A 449 41.79 17.85 2.07
CA GLY A 449 42.46 18.48 0.94
C GLY A 449 43.73 19.23 1.35
N GLU A 450 44.05 20.27 0.60
CA GLU A 450 45.19 21.14 0.89
C GLU A 450 44.82 22.23 1.90
N VAL A 451 45.55 22.29 3.01
CA VAL A 451 45.40 23.34 4.04
C VAL A 451 46.76 24.00 4.25
N GLN A 452 46.78 25.33 4.27
CA GLN A 452 48.02 26.07 4.52
C GLN A 452 48.55 25.75 5.92
N GLN A 453 49.87 25.59 6.03
CA GLN A 453 50.54 25.37 7.30
C GLN A 453 50.11 26.43 8.33
N GLY A 454 49.74 26.00 9.54
CA GLY A 454 49.26 26.87 10.62
C GLY A 454 47.80 27.33 10.50
N HIS A 455 47.05 26.91 9.48
CA HIS A 455 45.61 27.17 9.35
C HIS A 455 44.79 25.92 9.65
N THR A 456 43.50 26.10 9.92
CA THR A 456 42.55 25.02 10.22
C THR A 456 41.51 24.92 9.11
N SER A 457 41.18 23.70 8.69
CA SER A 457 40.14 23.41 7.71
C SER A 457 38.74 23.78 8.19
N THR A 458 37.76 23.78 7.27
CA THR A 458 36.35 23.68 7.66
C THR A 458 36.10 22.33 8.38
N PRO A 459 35.23 22.29 9.40
CA PRO A 459 34.87 21.03 10.05
C PRO A 459 34.16 20.05 9.11
N ALA A 460 34.62 18.81 9.07
CA ALA A 460 33.93 17.72 8.41
C ALA A 460 32.98 17.03 9.39
N ARG A 461 31.72 16.84 9.00
CA ARG A 461 30.71 16.13 9.79
C ARG A 461 30.63 14.68 9.37
N ILE A 462 30.80 13.78 10.33
CA ILE A 462 30.70 12.32 10.15
C ILE A 462 29.49 11.83 10.94
N VAL A 463 28.54 11.19 10.28
CA VAL A 463 27.35 10.59 10.91
C VAL A 463 27.65 9.13 11.22
N VAL A 464 27.52 8.75 12.49
CA VAL A 464 27.68 7.36 12.95
C VAL A 464 26.30 6.79 13.22
N SER A 465 25.96 5.67 12.57
CA SER A 465 24.62 5.08 12.58
C SER A 465 24.63 3.65 13.09
N ASN A 466 23.52 3.24 13.72
CA ASN A 466 23.23 1.85 14.05
C ASN A 466 22.38 1.23 12.93
N THR A 467 22.99 0.39 12.10
CA THR A 467 22.33 -0.36 11.02
C THR A 467 21.87 -1.74 11.47
N GLY A 468 22.12 -2.11 12.72
CA GLY A 468 21.72 -3.38 13.33
C GLY A 468 20.38 -3.32 14.05
N GLY A 469 19.97 -4.46 14.62
CA GLY A 469 18.66 -4.61 15.28
C GLY A 469 18.63 -4.26 16.77
N ALA A 470 19.77 -4.41 17.47
CA ALA A 470 19.89 -4.15 18.90
C ALA A 470 20.47 -2.76 19.21
N GLY A 471 20.39 -2.32 20.47
CA GLY A 471 20.96 -1.04 20.91
C GLY A 471 22.48 -1.00 20.77
N LEU A 472 22.98 -0.05 19.97
CA LEU A 472 24.40 0.22 19.82
C LEU A 472 24.83 1.16 20.94
N THR A 473 25.81 0.72 21.74
CA THR A 473 26.45 1.49 22.79
C THR A 473 27.87 1.84 22.34
N ILE A 474 28.16 3.14 22.25
CA ILE A 474 29.48 3.65 21.94
C ILE A 474 30.26 3.84 23.24
N GLY A 475 31.44 3.23 23.34
CA GLY A 475 32.33 3.40 24.48
C GLY A 475 33.12 4.69 24.39
N SER A 476 34.05 4.77 23.44
CA SER A 476 34.98 5.89 23.29
C SER A 476 35.15 6.29 21.83
N VAL A 477 35.22 7.59 21.58
CA VAL A 477 35.69 8.17 20.31
C VAL A 477 37.07 8.79 20.54
N ALA A 478 38.09 8.37 19.78
CA ALA A 478 39.47 8.84 19.98
C ALA A 478 40.22 9.05 18.65
N LEU A 479 41.04 10.10 18.59
CA LEU A 479 42.00 10.30 17.50
C LEU A 479 43.25 9.47 17.75
N THR A 480 43.70 8.75 16.72
CA THR A 480 44.91 7.92 16.77
C THR A 480 45.69 8.00 15.45
N GLY A 481 46.93 7.51 15.44
CA GLY A 481 47.82 7.53 14.26
C GLY A 481 48.92 8.59 14.32
N ASP A 482 49.89 8.47 13.41
CA ASP A 482 51.19 9.16 13.48
C ASP A 482 51.10 10.69 13.35
N SER A 483 50.14 11.19 12.56
CA SER A 483 49.88 12.64 12.43
C SER A 483 48.64 13.11 13.22
N SER A 484 48.20 12.36 14.24
CA SER A 484 47.01 12.71 15.03
C SER A 484 47.07 14.11 15.65
N SER A 485 48.26 14.64 15.93
CA SER A 485 48.45 16.01 16.42
C SER A 485 48.04 17.11 15.41
N CYS A 486 47.90 16.77 14.14
CA CYS A 486 47.42 17.68 13.09
C CYS A 486 45.90 17.61 12.90
N PHE A 487 45.17 16.77 13.65
CA PHE A 487 43.72 16.65 13.58
C PHE A 487 43.09 16.92 14.96
N ALA A 488 41.86 17.41 14.98
CA ALA A 488 41.13 17.60 16.24
C ALA A 488 39.65 17.25 16.08
N ILE A 489 39.06 16.61 17.10
CA ILE A 489 37.62 16.43 17.22
C ILE A 489 37.05 17.70 17.86
N THR A 490 36.21 18.42 17.13
CA THR A 490 35.62 19.70 17.56
C THR A 490 34.17 19.56 18.01
N GLY A 491 33.54 18.41 17.77
CA GLY A 491 32.20 18.09 18.25
C GLY A 491 31.98 16.58 18.31
N ASP A 492 31.40 16.10 19.41
CA ASP A 492 31.14 14.68 19.64
C ASP A 492 29.85 14.55 20.48
N ASN A 493 28.84 13.89 19.92
CA ASN A 493 27.65 13.45 20.64
C ASN A 493 27.47 11.93 20.61
N CYS A 494 28.55 11.20 20.30
CA CYS A 494 28.62 9.75 20.20
C CYS A 494 29.21 9.10 21.46
N THR A 495 30.26 9.68 22.07
CA THR A 495 30.91 9.07 23.24
C THR A 495 29.94 8.79 24.39
N ASN A 496 30.00 7.58 24.96
CA ASN A 496 29.12 7.09 26.03
C ASN A 496 27.61 7.19 25.73
N SER A 497 27.23 7.20 24.45
CA SER A 497 25.83 7.19 24.03
C SER A 497 25.35 5.78 23.71
N THR A 498 24.07 5.53 23.98
CA THR A 498 23.36 4.34 23.52
C THR A 498 22.17 4.77 22.68
N PHE A 499 22.03 4.23 21.49
CA PHE A 499 20.90 4.52 20.62
C PHE A 499 20.39 3.29 19.88
N GLY A 500 19.07 3.27 19.66
CA GLY A 500 18.36 2.16 19.03
C GLY A 500 18.64 2.03 17.53
N ALA A 501 18.08 0.98 16.92
CA ALA A 501 18.16 0.75 15.48
C ALA A 501 17.73 1.98 14.66
N ASN A 502 18.38 2.21 13.53
CA ASN A 502 18.12 3.33 12.60
C ASN A 502 18.25 4.73 13.24
N ARG A 503 18.94 4.84 14.38
CA ARG A 503 19.34 6.12 14.98
C ARG A 503 20.82 6.37 14.74
N SER A 504 21.23 7.61 14.91
CA SER A 504 22.58 8.07 14.63
C SER A 504 23.05 9.15 15.60
N CYS A 505 24.36 9.25 15.77
CA CYS A 505 25.07 10.37 16.35
C CYS A 505 26.02 10.98 15.29
N ALA A 506 26.77 12.01 15.63
CA ALA A 506 27.68 12.73 14.75
C ALA A 506 28.97 13.17 15.47
N VAL A 507 30.08 13.00 14.77
CA VAL A 507 31.41 13.51 15.16
C VAL A 507 31.81 14.58 14.15
N GLN A 508 32.44 15.66 14.62
CA GLN A 508 33.03 16.71 13.79
C GLN A 508 34.53 16.74 13.99
N ALA A 509 35.27 16.77 12.89
CA ALA A 509 36.74 16.84 12.91
C ALA A 509 37.28 17.95 12.00
N VAL A 510 38.46 18.46 12.35
CA VAL A 510 39.22 19.46 11.57
C VAL A 510 40.65 19.00 11.36
N PHE A 511 41.31 19.58 10.35
CA PHE A 511 42.73 19.40 10.05
C PHE A 511 43.50 20.72 10.14
N SER A 512 44.64 20.70 10.85
CA SER A 512 45.53 21.83 11.10
C SER A 512 47.00 21.42 10.93
N PRO A 513 47.55 21.43 9.69
CA PRO A 513 48.91 20.97 9.43
C PRO A 513 49.97 21.89 10.07
N SER A 514 50.92 21.29 10.78
CA SER A 514 52.09 21.99 11.35
C SER A 514 53.33 21.94 10.45
N SER A 515 53.30 21.13 9.38
CA SER A 515 54.35 20.98 8.37
C SER A 515 53.76 20.80 6.97
N ARG A 516 54.59 20.90 5.94
CA ARG A 516 54.19 20.60 4.55
C ARG A 516 54.14 19.08 4.31
N GLY A 517 53.32 18.67 3.35
CA GLY A 517 53.21 17.28 2.91
C GLY A 517 51.97 16.56 3.43
N PRO A 518 51.81 15.27 3.07
CA PRO A 518 50.64 14.48 3.45
C PRO A 518 50.66 14.11 4.93
N HIS A 519 49.50 14.20 5.57
CA HIS A 519 49.24 13.80 6.95
C HIS A 519 48.06 12.84 7.00
N SER A 520 48.18 11.80 7.83
CA SER A 520 47.13 10.80 8.03
C SER A 520 46.92 10.48 9.50
N ALA A 521 45.66 10.33 9.90
CA ALA A 521 45.22 9.88 11.21
C ALA A 521 43.94 9.04 11.06
N ARG A 522 43.38 8.57 12.18
CA ARG A 522 42.08 7.91 12.21
C ARG A 522 41.28 8.28 13.45
N ILE A 523 39.96 8.33 13.32
CA ILE A 523 39.02 8.33 14.45
C ILE A 523 38.65 6.89 14.74
N SER A 524 38.99 6.40 15.93
CA SER A 524 38.70 5.06 16.42
C SER A 524 37.50 5.10 17.37
N ILE A 525 36.45 4.36 17.05
CA ILE A 525 35.18 4.33 17.79
C ILE A 525 34.95 2.93 18.34
N SER A 526 35.01 2.76 19.67
CA SER A 526 34.71 1.47 20.30
C SER A 526 33.21 1.31 20.54
N SER A 527 32.68 0.10 20.35
CA SER A 527 31.26 -0.19 20.53
C SER A 527 30.98 -1.63 20.98
N ASN A 528 29.71 -1.93 21.26
CA ASN A 528 29.23 -3.29 21.53
C ASN A 528 28.82 -4.07 20.27
N ASP A 529 29.12 -3.57 19.06
CA ASP A 529 29.00 -4.34 17.82
C ASP A 529 29.95 -5.55 17.86
N PRO A 530 29.45 -6.80 17.82
CA PRO A 530 30.27 -8.00 17.92
C PRO A 530 31.12 -8.27 16.67
N GLU A 531 30.69 -7.79 15.49
CA GLU A 531 31.43 -7.95 14.23
C GLU A 531 32.45 -6.84 14.05
N THR A 532 32.09 -5.61 14.44
CA THR A 532 32.98 -4.43 14.40
C THR A 532 33.11 -3.76 15.79
N PRO A 533 33.80 -4.38 16.77
CA PRO A 533 33.95 -3.81 18.11
C PRO A 533 34.68 -2.46 18.14
N VAL A 534 35.50 -2.19 17.12
CA VAL A 534 36.16 -0.91 16.89
C VAL A 534 36.02 -0.52 15.42
N LEU A 535 35.38 0.61 15.16
CA LEU A 535 35.28 1.23 13.83
C LEU A 535 36.35 2.31 13.67
N ASP A 536 37.20 2.20 12.66
CA ASP A 536 38.23 3.20 12.33
C ASP A 536 37.82 4.00 11.09
N ILE A 537 37.74 5.33 11.22
CA ILE A 537 37.47 6.27 10.11
C ILE A 537 38.77 6.97 9.73
N ALA A 538 39.24 6.78 8.50
CA ALA A 538 40.48 7.37 8.02
C ALA A 538 40.35 8.89 7.81
N LEU A 539 41.34 9.65 8.28
CA LEU A 539 41.47 11.09 8.06
C LEU A 539 42.76 11.37 7.28
N THR A 540 42.66 12.19 6.23
CA THR A 540 43.81 12.62 5.42
C THR A 540 43.75 14.11 5.13
N GLY A 541 44.92 14.71 4.87
CA GLY A 541 45.04 16.09 4.44
C GLY A 541 46.48 16.41 4.07
N THR A 542 46.70 17.47 3.28
CA THR A 542 48.02 17.89 2.84
C THR A 542 48.33 19.30 3.33
N GLY A 543 49.42 19.45 4.07
CA GLY A 543 49.95 20.76 4.43
C GLY A 543 50.64 21.42 3.24
N VAL A 544 50.24 22.64 2.89
CA VAL A 544 50.91 23.45 1.87
C VAL A 544 51.60 24.67 2.47
N ALA A 545 52.54 25.25 1.74
CA ALA A 545 53.26 26.45 2.17
C ALA A 545 52.28 27.59 2.51
N THR A 546 52.58 28.35 3.55
CA THR A 546 51.98 29.67 3.73
C THR A 546 52.45 30.57 2.57
N ASP A 547 51.53 31.33 1.98
CA ASP A 547 51.87 32.33 0.95
C ASP A 547 52.71 33.44 1.60
N GLY A 548 54.02 33.21 1.70
CA GLY A 548 54.96 34.11 2.39
C GLY A 548 56.38 33.58 2.57
N ASP A 549 56.62 32.27 2.43
CA ASP A 549 57.97 31.71 2.49
C ASP A 549 58.69 31.79 1.13
N ASN A 550 59.11 33.01 0.77
CA ASN A 550 60.10 33.25 -0.28
C ASN A 550 61.46 33.56 0.35
N GLY A 551 62.18 32.52 0.76
CA GLY A 551 63.58 32.58 1.17
C GLY A 551 64.53 32.44 -0.03
N THR A 552 65.02 33.58 -0.54
CA THR A 552 66.26 33.81 -1.32
C THR A 552 66.39 33.22 -2.74
N GLY A 553 66.41 34.11 -3.76
CA GLY A 553 67.23 33.95 -4.97
C GLY A 553 66.51 33.89 -6.33
N GLN A 554 66.19 35.07 -6.88
CA GLN A 554 66.04 35.42 -8.31
C GLN A 554 65.66 34.33 -9.34
N ASP A 555 64.40 34.35 -9.78
CA ASP A 555 63.99 34.42 -11.19
C ASP A 555 62.47 34.52 -11.32
N ASN A 556 62.05 34.89 -12.52
CA ASN A 556 60.93 35.79 -12.80
C ASN A 556 59.69 34.99 -13.25
N ALA A 557 58.52 35.29 -12.67
CA ALA A 557 57.17 35.14 -13.23
C ALA A 557 56.75 33.78 -13.84
N THR A 558 55.95 32.98 -13.12
CA THR A 558 54.65 32.44 -13.61
C THR A 558 53.90 31.62 -12.54
N LYS A 559 52.97 32.25 -11.81
CA LYS A 559 51.78 31.59 -11.27
C LYS A 559 50.65 32.63 -11.26
N CYS A 560 49.63 32.43 -12.09
CA CYS A 560 48.45 33.29 -12.11
C CYS A 560 47.46 32.78 -11.03
N PRO A 561 46.96 33.63 -10.12
CA PRO A 561 46.03 33.21 -9.08
C PRO A 561 44.60 33.03 -9.64
N VAL A 562 43.90 31.98 -9.20
CA VAL A 562 42.44 31.84 -9.40
C VAL A 562 41.76 32.48 -8.18
N VAL A 563 40.93 33.49 -8.41
CA VAL A 563 40.20 34.20 -7.34
C VAL A 563 38.71 34.08 -7.62
N SER A 564 37.97 33.45 -6.71
CA SER A 564 36.50 33.40 -6.72
C SER A 564 35.96 34.42 -5.71
N LEU A 565 35.17 35.40 -6.16
CA LEU A 565 34.52 36.38 -5.30
C LEU A 565 33.00 36.33 -5.49
N LEU A 566 32.27 36.30 -4.38
CA LEU A 566 30.80 36.42 -4.30
C LEU A 566 30.47 37.81 -3.75
N GLY A 567 29.73 38.62 -4.50
CA GLY A 567 29.27 39.95 -4.07
C GLY A 567 28.11 40.48 -4.92
N GLU A 568 27.06 40.95 -4.25
CA GLU A 568 25.88 41.59 -4.86
C GLU A 568 26.06 43.12 -4.93
N HIS A 569 25.72 43.71 -6.08
CA HIS A 569 25.51 45.14 -6.38
C HIS A 569 26.72 46.11 -6.57
N ASP A 570 26.90 46.48 -7.85
CA ASP A 570 27.28 47.76 -8.52
C ASP A 570 28.33 48.76 -7.99
N ALA A 571 28.89 48.62 -6.78
CA ALA A 571 30.05 49.42 -6.36
C ALA A 571 31.41 48.81 -6.80
N GLU A 572 31.42 47.52 -7.17
CA GLU A 572 32.66 46.78 -7.46
C GLU A 572 33.14 46.85 -8.92
N THR A 573 32.34 47.41 -9.85
CA THR A 573 32.69 47.44 -11.28
C THR A 573 33.85 48.39 -11.61
N GLN A 574 34.09 49.43 -10.80
CA GLN A 574 35.28 50.28 -10.94
C GLN A 574 36.53 49.66 -10.30
N ALA A 575 36.38 48.98 -9.17
CA ALA A 575 37.47 48.27 -8.50
C ALA A 575 37.98 47.09 -9.37
N LEU A 576 37.06 46.36 -10.02
CA LEU A 576 37.37 45.27 -10.94
C LEU A 576 38.14 45.74 -12.19
N ARG A 577 37.87 46.94 -12.70
CA ARG A 577 38.61 47.52 -13.84
C ARG A 577 40.01 47.97 -13.45
N ALA A 578 40.16 48.62 -12.30
CA ALA A 578 41.48 49.02 -11.77
C ALA A 578 42.36 47.79 -11.47
N TYR A 579 41.76 46.72 -10.94
CA TYR A 579 42.46 45.47 -10.67
C TYR A 579 42.84 44.74 -11.98
N ARG A 580 41.93 44.64 -12.95
CA ARG A 580 42.21 44.10 -14.30
C ARG A 580 43.36 44.84 -14.99
N ASP A 581 43.33 46.16 -14.99
CA ASP A 581 44.34 46.97 -15.68
C ASP A 581 45.70 46.92 -14.98
N GLY A 582 45.72 46.78 -13.64
CA GLY A 582 46.94 46.54 -12.85
C GLY A 582 47.57 45.16 -13.07
N VAL A 583 46.76 44.13 -13.36
CA VAL A 583 47.22 42.76 -13.65
C VAL A 583 47.74 42.62 -15.08
N LEU A 584 47.06 43.23 -16.08
CA LEU A 584 47.48 43.20 -17.48
C LEU A 584 48.77 43.99 -17.75
N ALA A 585 49.05 45.05 -16.99
CA ALA A 585 50.30 45.82 -17.12
C ALA A 585 51.54 45.07 -16.62
N LYS A 586 51.38 43.95 -15.89
CA LYS A 586 52.49 43.21 -15.24
C LYS A 586 52.77 41.84 -15.85
N THR A 587 51.94 41.33 -16.77
CA THR A 587 52.14 39.98 -17.37
C THR A 587 51.61 39.91 -18.81
N ALA A 588 52.50 39.75 -19.80
CA ALA A 588 52.13 39.67 -21.22
C ALA A 588 51.57 38.30 -21.68
N SER A 589 51.37 37.33 -20.77
CA SER A 589 51.09 35.93 -21.14
C SER A 589 49.98 35.21 -20.34
N CYS A 590 49.13 35.90 -19.56
CA CYS A 590 48.01 35.24 -18.85
C CYS A 590 46.62 35.54 -19.45
N ARG A 591 45.75 34.51 -19.51
CA ARG A 591 44.31 34.61 -19.82
C ARG A 591 43.51 34.69 -18.51
N LEU A 592 42.65 35.70 -18.37
CA LEU A 592 41.72 35.85 -17.24
C LEU A 592 40.36 35.23 -17.60
N ILE A 593 39.86 34.27 -16.80
CA ILE A 593 38.50 33.72 -16.92
C ILE A 593 37.69 34.26 -15.73
N ILE A 594 36.62 34.99 -16.02
CA ILE A 594 35.65 35.48 -15.01
C ILE A 594 34.37 34.66 -15.21
N GLN A 595 34.00 33.83 -14.25
CA GLN A 595 32.70 33.14 -14.23
C GLN A 595 31.75 33.90 -13.31
N THR A 596 30.71 34.48 -13.89
CA THR A 596 29.56 35.06 -13.17
C THR A 596 28.46 34.01 -13.10
N TYR A 597 28.11 33.56 -11.90
CA TYR A 597 26.92 32.72 -11.68
C TYR A 597 25.71 33.61 -11.38
N TYR A 598 24.71 33.57 -12.26
CA TYR A 598 23.38 34.12 -11.99
C TYR A 598 22.54 33.02 -11.33
N ALA A 599 21.92 33.31 -10.19
CA ALA A 599 20.92 32.44 -9.61
C ALA A 599 19.65 32.49 -10.49
N GLY A 600 19.41 31.42 -11.25
CA GLY A 600 18.13 31.17 -11.93
C GLY A 600 18.27 30.68 -13.37
N ALA A 601 17.60 29.56 -13.63
CA ALA A 601 17.30 28.90 -14.92
C ALA A 601 18.25 27.77 -15.38
N ASP A 602 17.58 26.64 -15.63
CA ASP A 602 18.01 25.35 -16.18
C ASP A 602 18.88 25.41 -17.45
N VAL A 603 19.50 24.25 -17.75
CA VAL A 603 19.57 23.58 -19.07
C VAL A 603 20.99 23.18 -19.54
N LEU A 604 21.14 21.84 -19.64
CA LEU A 604 21.90 20.98 -20.58
C LEU A 604 23.44 21.03 -20.70
N LEU A 605 24.01 19.83 -20.49
CA LEU A 605 24.99 19.07 -21.32
C LEU A 605 26.28 19.79 -21.77
N ARG A 606 27.48 19.20 -21.72
CA ARG A 606 27.94 17.82 -21.88
C ARG A 606 29.22 17.59 -21.09
#